data_AF-A0A954HZW6-F1
#
_entry.id   AF-A0A954HZW6-F1
#
_cell.length_a   1.000
_cell.length_b   1.000
_cell.length_c   1.000
_cell.angle_alpha   90.00
_cell.angle_beta   90.00
_cell.angle_gamma   90.00
#
_symmetry.space_group_name_H-M   'P 1'
#
loop_
_entity.id
_entity.type
_entity.pdbx_description
1 polymer ?
#
loop_
_entity_poly.entity_id
_entity_poly.type
_entity_poly.pdbx_seq_one_letter_code
_entity_poly.pdbx_strand_id
1 'polypeptide(L)'
;MSQSMTPSGETDKPQLPSAAAASANEHPCPECGEQVRSGMVRCFNCGAFLRKEIADKYAQMQSKPPQITLSEVPAGEAVSLDDDGGFELKIIEARAAGEAAESEAGDAAAPAGEVAEADSPASSPKREAQEDTGVSHSVATGGDVLLQVALSEQAEERRRRKERGVSLRGGARTPGGFVIYCPYGCRIEVKDQHRGMTGTCPKCRAPFVVPVDPPDYGYRERAAEEAAAVESASPTGRWAPWYTDQKLHLVVPEKLKLKAGSLQKDFVPVDLGISPDGLLLVNLAAKKTGGFWTAGAGTDKKKPEEIRAAVHQHLKEEKPAAEVPAQEFRIYTADEAAQLAVAQPAPNPMQSMFAGVAVFGEKQIAVQLPLTEGQPPQFLSFALLQFRQFAEAVRSALNVDLSPQGVPMEDAYDEYRCHYLDVPIKALKELEWYQSDPAFGVTLAGWKCAACGLTISEEARKKENFGGKGGKAIAKAKCPKCSNKFGEQPLYTLPSQLTAPTLGEGETAAS
;
A
#
# COMPACT_ATOMS: atom_id res chain seq x y z
N MET A 1 -61.89 63.87 -31.47
CA MET A 1 -60.96 63.03 -32.25
C MET A 1 -59.74 62.82 -31.38
N SER A 2 -59.70 61.71 -30.64
CA SER A 2 -58.63 61.43 -29.67
C SER A 2 -58.12 60.03 -29.92
N GLN A 3 -56.91 59.93 -30.47
CA GLN A 3 -56.16 58.67 -30.58
C GLN A 3 -55.18 58.63 -29.41
N SER A 4 -55.26 57.55 -28.63
CA SER A 4 -54.31 57.20 -27.59
C SER A 4 -53.64 55.88 -28.00
N MET A 5 -52.36 55.99 -28.39
CA MET A 5 -51.46 54.85 -28.57
C MET A 5 -50.92 54.42 -27.20
N THR A 6 -51.00 53.12 -26.90
CA THR A 6 -50.38 52.47 -25.75
C THR A 6 -49.10 51.72 -26.16
N PRO A 7 -48.14 51.53 -25.24
CA PRO A 7 -46.79 51.07 -25.57
C PRO A 7 -46.67 49.54 -25.60
N SER A 8 -45.80 49.06 -26.50
CA SER A 8 -45.32 47.68 -26.58
C SER A 8 -44.05 47.51 -25.77
N GLY A 9 -43.92 46.37 -25.07
CA GLY A 9 -42.63 45.87 -24.61
C GLY A 9 -42.73 44.87 -23.46
N GLU A 10 -42.94 43.58 -23.74
CA GLU A 10 -42.51 42.51 -22.82
C GLU A 10 -42.21 41.19 -23.57
N THR A 11 -40.89 40.95 -23.72
CA THR A 11 -40.12 39.68 -23.74
C THR A 11 -40.63 38.44 -24.49
N ASP A 12 -39.90 38.12 -25.56
CA ASP A 12 -39.82 36.84 -26.26
C ASP A 12 -39.04 35.79 -25.41
N LYS A 13 -39.65 34.65 -25.11
CA LYS A 13 -39.01 33.47 -24.53
C LYS A 13 -39.09 32.33 -25.58
N PRO A 14 -37.98 31.66 -25.92
CA PRO A 14 -38.02 30.56 -26.87
C PRO A 14 -38.86 29.39 -26.32
N GLN A 15 -39.93 29.08 -27.04
CA GLN A 15 -40.90 28.05 -26.71
C GLN A 15 -40.33 26.66 -27.07
N LEU A 16 -40.16 25.80 -26.07
CA LEU A 16 -39.83 24.39 -26.27
C LEU A 16 -40.95 23.68 -27.06
N PRO A 17 -40.63 22.78 -28.00
CA PRO A 17 -41.64 22.11 -28.83
C PRO A 17 -42.58 21.24 -27.99
N SER A 18 -43.88 21.38 -28.27
CA SER A 18 -44.98 20.65 -27.65
C SER A 18 -44.84 19.13 -27.78
N ALA A 19 -45.20 18.40 -26.71
CA ALA A 19 -45.20 16.94 -26.61
C ALA A 19 -46.04 16.22 -27.70
N ALA A 20 -46.89 16.95 -28.45
CA ALA A 20 -47.67 16.40 -29.54
C ALA A 20 -46.86 16.04 -30.80
N ALA A 21 -45.63 16.55 -30.95
CA ALA A 21 -44.75 16.21 -32.08
C ALA A 21 -43.84 15.00 -31.83
N ALA A 22 -43.77 14.49 -30.59
CA ALA A 22 -42.89 13.37 -30.22
C ALA A 22 -43.50 11.98 -30.49
N SER A 23 -44.82 11.89 -30.63
CA SER A 23 -45.56 10.63 -30.80
C SER A 23 -45.64 10.14 -32.25
N ALA A 24 -45.13 10.89 -33.23
CA ALA A 24 -45.16 10.49 -34.65
C ALA A 24 -44.08 9.47 -35.06
N ASN A 25 -43.20 9.09 -34.13
CA ASN A 25 -41.99 8.32 -34.41
C ASN A 25 -41.84 7.07 -33.52
N GLU A 26 -42.94 6.50 -33.02
CA GLU A 26 -42.91 5.29 -32.20
C GLU A 26 -43.51 4.11 -32.97
N HIS A 27 -42.91 2.93 -32.84
CA HIS A 27 -43.37 1.69 -33.48
C HIS A 27 -43.32 0.53 -32.47
N PRO A 28 -44.26 -0.42 -32.54
CA PRO A 28 -44.31 -1.53 -31.58
C PRO A 28 -43.21 -2.55 -31.84
N CYS A 29 -42.64 -3.08 -30.77
CA CYS A 29 -41.69 -4.19 -30.83
C CYS A 29 -42.36 -5.45 -31.39
N PRO A 30 -41.73 -6.17 -32.34
CA PRO A 30 -42.32 -7.38 -32.94
C PRO A 30 -42.46 -8.56 -31.96
N GLU A 31 -41.68 -8.60 -30.88
CA GLU A 31 -41.70 -9.71 -29.91
C GLU A 31 -42.63 -9.43 -28.72
N CYS A 32 -42.55 -8.25 -28.10
CA CYS A 32 -43.30 -7.94 -26.88
C CYS A 32 -44.39 -6.87 -27.04
N GLY A 33 -44.49 -6.20 -28.19
CA GLY A 33 -45.50 -5.18 -28.46
C GLY A 33 -45.24 -3.79 -27.86
N GLU A 34 -44.14 -3.59 -27.11
CA GLU A 34 -43.79 -2.31 -26.48
C GLU A 34 -43.53 -1.21 -27.53
N GLN A 35 -44.01 0.02 -27.30
CA GLN A 35 -43.78 1.16 -28.21
C GLN A 35 -42.33 1.67 -28.06
N VAL A 36 -41.55 1.59 -29.13
CA VAL A 36 -40.15 2.01 -29.15
C VAL A 36 -39.93 3.16 -30.12
N ARG A 37 -39.11 4.13 -29.72
CA ARG A 37 -38.72 5.27 -30.58
C ARG A 37 -37.99 4.80 -31.84
N SER A 38 -38.33 5.41 -32.97
CA SER A 38 -37.67 5.19 -34.26
C SER A 38 -36.19 5.52 -34.16
N GLY A 39 -35.33 4.58 -34.54
CA GLY A 39 -33.87 4.72 -34.48
C GLY A 39 -33.20 3.80 -33.46
N MET A 40 -33.96 3.21 -32.53
CA MET A 40 -33.44 2.18 -31.64
C MET A 40 -33.26 0.86 -32.41
N VAL A 41 -32.16 0.14 -32.17
CA VAL A 41 -31.84 -1.12 -32.87
C VAL A 41 -32.45 -2.33 -32.15
N ARG A 42 -32.61 -2.23 -30.83
CA ARG A 42 -33.18 -3.25 -29.96
C ARG A 42 -34.28 -2.65 -29.10
N CYS A 43 -35.29 -3.45 -28.76
CA CYS A 43 -36.29 -3.08 -27.78
C CYS A 43 -35.63 -2.93 -26.40
N PHE A 44 -35.93 -1.83 -25.71
CA PHE A 44 -35.41 -1.59 -24.35
C PHE A 44 -35.97 -2.60 -23.33
N ASN A 45 -37.19 -3.10 -23.53
CA ASN A 45 -37.86 -4.01 -22.60
C ASN A 45 -37.38 -5.46 -22.77
N CYS A 46 -37.52 -6.04 -23.97
CA CYS A 46 -37.19 -7.45 -24.22
C CYS A 46 -35.83 -7.71 -24.88
N GLY A 47 -35.11 -6.67 -25.30
CA GLY A 47 -33.79 -6.81 -25.96
C GLY A 47 -33.81 -7.34 -27.39
N ALA A 48 -34.99 -7.66 -27.94
CA ALA A 48 -35.16 -8.14 -29.31
C ALA A 48 -34.79 -7.08 -30.34
N PHE A 49 -34.24 -7.48 -31.48
CA PHE A 49 -33.94 -6.56 -32.58
C PHE A 49 -35.23 -6.06 -33.24
N LEU A 50 -35.36 -4.74 -33.41
CA LEU A 50 -36.54 -4.14 -34.05
C LEU A 50 -36.56 -4.38 -35.57
N ARG A 51 -35.40 -4.72 -36.16
CA ARG A 51 -35.26 -5.05 -37.58
C ARG A 51 -34.57 -6.39 -37.74
N LYS A 52 -35.24 -7.32 -38.45
CA LYS A 52 -34.76 -8.68 -38.69
C LYS A 52 -33.40 -8.71 -39.41
N GLU A 53 -33.19 -7.83 -40.38
CA GLU A 53 -31.93 -7.73 -41.13
C GLU A 53 -30.71 -7.47 -40.25
N ILE A 54 -30.87 -6.70 -39.16
CA ILE A 54 -29.78 -6.40 -38.23
C ILE A 54 -29.51 -7.60 -37.33
N ALA A 55 -30.55 -8.32 -36.92
CA ALA A 55 -30.41 -9.57 -36.18
C ALA A 55 -29.61 -10.60 -36.98
N ASP A 56 -29.92 -10.76 -38.27
CA ASP A 56 -29.24 -11.69 -39.16
C ASP A 56 -27.76 -11.33 -39.38
N LYS A 57 -27.45 -10.03 -39.58
CA LYS A 57 -26.05 -9.54 -39.67
C LYS A 57 -25.28 -9.77 -38.37
N TYR A 58 -25.92 -9.56 -37.23
CA TYR A 58 -25.29 -9.78 -35.93
C TYR A 58 -24.96 -11.27 -35.71
N ALA A 59 -25.87 -12.18 -36.08
CA ALA A 59 -25.62 -13.62 -36.06
C ALA A 59 -24.48 -14.03 -37.02
N GLN A 60 -24.38 -13.40 -38.20
CA GLN A 60 -23.25 -13.62 -39.12
C GLN A 60 -21.92 -13.12 -38.56
N MET A 61 -21.88 -11.98 -37.87
CA MET A 61 -20.66 -11.49 -37.21
C MET A 61 -20.23 -12.40 -36.06
N GLN A 62 -21.18 -12.93 -35.28
CA GLN A 62 -20.85 -13.88 -34.21
C GLN A 62 -20.32 -15.22 -34.74
N SER A 63 -20.77 -15.67 -35.91
CA SER A 63 -20.26 -16.91 -36.53
C SER A 63 -18.92 -16.74 -37.25
N LYS A 64 -18.50 -15.50 -37.54
CA LYS A 64 -17.19 -15.18 -38.14
C LYS A 64 -16.46 -14.13 -37.30
N PRO A 65 -15.93 -14.49 -36.11
CA PRO A 65 -15.11 -13.57 -35.34
C PRO A 65 -13.93 -13.10 -36.21
N PRO A 66 -13.61 -11.79 -36.22
CA PRO A 66 -12.51 -11.28 -37.02
C PRO A 66 -11.23 -12.00 -36.59
N GLN A 67 -10.52 -12.58 -37.56
CA GLN A 67 -9.22 -13.18 -37.27
C GLN A 67 -8.30 -12.06 -36.78
N ILE A 68 -7.83 -12.21 -35.53
CA ILE A 68 -6.86 -11.31 -34.95
C ILE A 68 -5.56 -11.55 -35.70
N THR A 69 -5.29 -10.72 -36.71
CA THR A 69 -3.98 -10.66 -37.35
C THR A 69 -3.03 -10.03 -36.34
N LEU A 70 -2.28 -10.87 -35.61
CA LEU A 70 -1.12 -10.42 -34.85
C LEU A 70 -0.03 -10.15 -35.89
N SER A 71 0.15 -8.87 -36.24
CA SER A 71 1.28 -8.45 -37.06
C SER A 71 2.57 -8.84 -36.33
N GLU A 72 3.33 -9.77 -36.89
CA GLU A 72 4.66 -10.09 -36.41
C GLU A 72 5.55 -8.84 -36.54
N VAL A 73 6.07 -8.37 -35.41
CA VAL A 73 7.04 -7.28 -35.38
C VAL A 73 8.28 -7.76 -36.14
N PRO A 74 8.74 -7.03 -37.19
CA PRO A 74 9.90 -7.44 -37.97
C PRO A 74 11.11 -7.65 -37.05
N ALA A 75 11.69 -8.85 -37.10
CA ALA A 75 12.92 -9.17 -36.41
C ALA A 75 14.08 -8.42 -37.09
N GLY A 76 14.36 -7.20 -36.62
CA GLY A 76 15.44 -6.40 -37.20
C GLY A 76 15.72 -5.03 -36.58
N GLU A 77 14.77 -4.40 -35.88
CA GLU A 77 15.00 -3.07 -35.27
C GLU A 77 14.57 -3.05 -33.81
N ALA A 78 15.32 -3.76 -32.98
CA ALA A 78 15.50 -3.35 -31.59
C ALA A 78 16.70 -2.41 -31.56
N VAL A 79 16.47 -1.12 -31.82
CA VAL A 79 17.48 -0.10 -31.62
C VAL A 79 17.69 0.01 -30.11
N SER A 80 18.85 -0.44 -29.64
CA SER A 80 19.34 -0.17 -28.30
C SER A 80 19.52 1.34 -28.15
N LEU A 81 18.66 1.97 -27.35
CA LEU A 81 18.84 3.33 -26.85
C LEU A 81 19.92 3.31 -25.77
N ASP A 82 21.17 3.28 -26.20
CA ASP A 82 22.32 3.77 -25.44
C ASP A 82 22.73 5.08 -26.11
N ASP A 83 22.31 6.23 -25.59
CA ASP A 83 23.09 7.48 -25.70
C ASP A 83 22.63 8.54 -24.70
N ASP A 84 23.63 9.09 -24.02
CA ASP A 84 23.55 10.15 -23.04
C ASP A 84 23.39 11.50 -23.77
N GLY A 85 22.16 11.87 -24.14
CA GLY A 85 21.89 13.12 -24.86
C GLY A 85 20.55 13.72 -24.48
N GLY A 86 20.56 14.98 -24.01
CA GLY A 86 19.39 15.72 -23.54
C GLY A 86 18.24 15.75 -24.56
N PHE A 87 17.07 15.31 -24.11
CA PHE A 87 15.82 15.38 -24.88
C PHE A 87 15.21 16.78 -24.74
N GLU A 88 15.45 17.63 -25.74
CA GLU A 88 14.82 18.95 -25.87
C GLU A 88 13.58 18.84 -26.77
N LEU A 89 12.40 19.13 -26.22
CA LEU A 89 11.13 19.18 -26.94
C LEU A 89 11.10 20.39 -27.88
N LYS A 90 11.35 20.17 -29.17
CA LYS A 90 11.06 21.18 -30.22
C LYS A 90 9.60 21.05 -30.67
N ILE A 91 8.82 22.05 -30.27
CA ILE A 91 7.50 22.37 -30.81
C ILE A 91 7.64 22.58 -32.32
N ILE A 92 6.83 21.88 -33.11
CA ILE A 92 6.73 22.06 -34.56
C ILE A 92 5.96 23.36 -34.80
N GLU A 93 6.66 24.46 -35.05
CA GLU A 93 6.10 25.62 -35.74
C GLU A 93 6.54 25.61 -37.20
N ALA A 94 5.56 25.46 -38.08
CA ALA A 94 5.76 25.49 -39.52
C ALA A 94 5.99 26.93 -40.00
N ARG A 95 7.19 27.24 -40.52
CA ARG A 95 7.35 28.19 -41.63
C ARG A 95 8.71 28.09 -42.34
N ALA A 96 8.60 27.82 -43.63
CA ALA A 96 9.34 28.34 -44.80
C ALA A 96 10.81 28.80 -44.67
N ALA A 97 11.64 28.11 -45.46
CA ALA A 97 12.72 28.58 -46.35
C ALA A 97 13.99 29.25 -45.76
N GLY A 98 15.15 28.73 -46.20
CA GLY A 98 16.36 29.54 -46.42
C GLY A 98 17.69 28.98 -45.87
N GLU A 99 18.50 28.43 -46.76
CA GLU A 99 19.97 28.53 -46.88
C GLU A 99 20.95 28.16 -45.73
N ALA A 100 21.73 27.10 -46.01
CA ALA A 100 23.20 26.96 -46.02
C ALA A 100 24.10 27.73 -45.01
N ALA A 101 24.93 26.99 -44.27
CA ALA A 101 26.39 27.13 -44.26
C ALA A 101 27.09 26.07 -43.37
N GLU A 102 28.19 25.53 -43.88
CA GLU A 102 29.17 24.64 -43.25
C GLU A 102 29.98 25.31 -42.13
N SER A 103 30.51 24.53 -41.19
CA SER A 103 31.91 24.66 -40.73
C SER A 103 32.35 23.46 -39.87
N GLU A 104 33.53 22.95 -40.19
CA GLU A 104 34.20 21.79 -39.61
C GLU A 104 35.03 22.07 -38.32
N ALA A 105 35.36 20.96 -37.64
CA ALA A 105 36.68 20.54 -37.13
C ALA A 105 37.36 21.14 -35.87
N GLY A 106 37.94 20.20 -35.10
CA GLY A 106 39.16 20.33 -34.30
C GLY A 106 38.95 20.43 -32.78
N ASP A 107 39.76 19.87 -31.88
CA ASP A 107 40.94 19.01 -31.94
C ASP A 107 41.25 18.51 -30.50
N ALA A 108 42.20 17.57 -30.43
CA ALA A 108 42.75 16.76 -29.36
C ALA A 108 43.06 17.36 -27.96
N ALA A 109 43.18 16.44 -26.98
CA ALA A 109 44.45 16.08 -26.30
C ALA A 109 44.35 15.94 -24.76
N ALA A 110 44.85 14.78 -24.30
CA ALA A 110 45.17 14.42 -22.90
C ALA A 110 46.45 15.19 -22.40
N PRO A 111 47.03 14.97 -21.18
CA PRO A 111 47.53 13.66 -20.73
C PRO A 111 47.49 13.39 -19.21
N ALA A 112 48.00 12.20 -18.90
CA ALA A 112 48.08 11.48 -17.64
C ALA A 112 49.09 12.04 -16.61
N GLY A 113 49.02 11.48 -15.40
CA GLY A 113 50.07 11.53 -14.38
C GLY A 113 49.89 10.40 -13.37
N GLU A 114 50.85 9.47 -13.36
CA GLU A 114 50.98 8.23 -12.60
C GLU A 114 52.22 8.35 -11.68
N VAL A 115 52.21 7.76 -10.47
CA VAL A 115 53.37 7.21 -9.70
C VAL A 115 52.82 6.51 -8.43
N ALA A 116 52.94 5.18 -8.28
CA ALA A 116 54.05 4.36 -7.72
C ALA A 116 54.06 4.30 -6.16
N GLU A 117 53.75 3.15 -5.52
CA GLU A 117 54.68 2.09 -5.00
C GLU A 117 55.54 2.57 -3.79
N ALA A 118 55.90 1.81 -2.74
CA ALA A 118 55.78 0.42 -2.32
C ALA A 118 56.20 0.27 -0.83
N ASP A 119 56.08 -0.97 -0.32
CA ASP A 119 57.00 -1.67 0.61
C ASP A 119 56.66 -1.87 2.11
N SER A 120 57.03 -3.06 2.57
CA SER A 120 56.77 -3.78 3.84
C SER A 120 57.98 -3.58 4.80
N PRO A 121 58.37 -4.46 5.78
CA PRO A 121 57.76 -5.63 6.44
C PRO A 121 57.99 -5.75 8.00
N ALA A 122 57.38 -6.81 8.58
CA ALA A 122 57.83 -7.74 9.65
C ALA A 122 58.37 -7.28 11.03
N SER A 123 57.84 -7.89 12.13
CA SER A 123 58.54 -8.87 13.01
C SER A 123 57.90 -9.02 14.42
N SER A 124 57.75 -10.27 14.90
CA SER A 124 57.56 -10.69 16.32
C SER A 124 58.93 -10.69 17.08
N PRO A 125 59.15 -11.17 18.35
CA PRO A 125 58.31 -11.87 19.35
C PRO A 125 58.59 -11.47 20.85
N LYS A 126 57.99 -12.20 21.82
CA LYS A 126 58.62 -12.88 22.99
C LYS A 126 57.77 -12.86 24.29
N ARG A 127 57.92 -13.98 25.01
CA ARG A 127 57.22 -14.56 26.16
C ARG A 127 58.06 -14.34 27.42
N GLU A 128 57.44 -14.19 28.59
CA GLU A 128 58.07 -14.52 29.89
C GLU A 128 57.01 -14.73 30.98
N ALA A 129 57.31 -15.65 31.88
CA ALA A 129 56.46 -16.21 32.92
C ALA A 129 57.18 -16.10 34.27
N GLN A 130 56.42 -15.90 35.35
CA GLN A 130 56.78 -16.09 36.78
C GLN A 130 55.47 -15.82 37.57
N GLU A 131 55.12 -16.42 38.71
CA GLU A 131 55.72 -17.42 39.58
C GLU A 131 54.61 -17.94 40.52
N ASP A 132 54.92 -19.01 41.22
CA ASP A 132 54.06 -19.94 41.95
C ASP A 132 53.84 -19.50 43.42
N THR A 133 52.61 -19.60 43.94
CA THR A 133 52.38 -19.87 45.37
C THR A 133 51.11 -20.71 45.55
N GLY A 134 51.31 -21.98 45.88
CA GLY A 134 50.24 -22.90 46.27
C GLY A 134 49.54 -22.47 47.55
N VAL A 135 48.22 -22.30 47.46
CA VAL A 135 47.30 -22.43 48.58
C VAL A 135 46.21 -23.41 48.16
N SER A 136 46.19 -24.57 48.84
CA SER A 136 45.15 -25.58 48.69
C SER A 136 43.87 -25.12 49.40
N HIS A 137 42.91 -24.59 48.65
CA HIS A 137 41.52 -24.46 49.10
C HIS A 137 40.56 -24.98 48.04
N SER A 138 39.96 -26.13 48.35
CA SER A 138 38.57 -26.50 48.04
C SER A 138 38.10 -26.20 46.62
N VAL A 139 38.29 -27.19 45.76
CA VAL A 139 37.71 -27.34 44.42
C VAL A 139 36.17 -27.48 44.53
N ALA A 140 35.47 -26.36 44.73
CA ALA A 140 34.00 -26.32 44.65
C ALA A 140 33.40 -24.92 44.43
N THR A 141 34.18 -23.84 44.47
CA THR A 141 33.64 -22.46 44.29
C THR A 141 34.36 -21.63 43.23
N GLY A 142 35.50 -22.09 42.70
CA GLY A 142 36.22 -21.36 41.65
C GLY A 142 35.51 -21.36 40.30
N GLY A 143 34.82 -22.45 39.94
CA GLY A 143 34.06 -22.54 38.68
C GLY A 143 32.86 -21.59 38.66
N ASP A 144 32.13 -21.51 39.78
CA ASP A 144 30.95 -20.64 39.89
C ASP A 144 31.31 -19.15 39.97
N VAL A 145 32.45 -18.81 40.61
CA VAL A 145 32.95 -17.44 40.63
C VAL A 145 33.44 -17.01 39.25
N LEU A 146 34.14 -17.88 38.51
CA LEU A 146 34.54 -17.58 37.14
C LEU A 146 33.34 -17.51 36.18
N LEU A 147 32.32 -18.34 36.39
CA LEU A 147 31.06 -18.28 35.64
C LEU A 147 30.28 -17.00 35.96
N GLN A 148 30.22 -16.57 37.24
CA GLN A 148 29.60 -15.31 37.62
C GLN A 148 30.36 -14.10 37.06
N VAL A 149 31.70 -14.12 37.07
CA VAL A 149 32.52 -13.08 36.45
C VAL A 149 32.25 -13.04 34.95
N ALA A 150 32.26 -14.18 34.25
CA ALA A 150 31.96 -14.25 32.82
C ALA A 150 30.52 -13.80 32.49
N LEU A 151 29.53 -14.17 33.30
CA LEU A 151 28.14 -13.73 33.15
C LEU A 151 28.00 -12.23 33.43
N SER A 152 28.75 -11.69 34.40
CA SER A 152 28.76 -10.26 34.72
C SER A 152 29.46 -9.44 33.62
N GLU A 153 30.57 -9.93 33.06
CA GLU A 153 31.24 -9.32 31.93
C GLU A 153 30.37 -9.37 30.67
N GLN A 154 29.69 -10.49 30.41
CA GLN A 154 28.77 -10.63 29.29
C GLN A 154 27.53 -9.72 29.46
N ALA A 155 27.05 -9.52 30.69
CA ALA A 155 25.97 -8.58 31.00
C ALA A 155 26.42 -7.11 30.83
N GLU A 156 27.62 -6.76 31.27
CA GLU A 156 28.19 -5.41 31.10
C GLU A 156 28.46 -5.13 29.62
N GLU A 157 28.93 -6.12 28.86
CA GLU A 157 29.16 -5.98 27.42
C GLU A 157 27.83 -5.85 26.65
N ARG A 158 26.78 -6.58 27.05
CA ARG A 158 25.40 -6.36 26.54
C ARG A 158 24.90 -4.97 26.87
N ARG A 159 25.17 -4.46 28.08
CA ARG A 159 24.78 -3.11 28.50
C ARG A 159 25.52 -2.04 27.70
N ARG A 160 26.85 -2.16 27.53
CA ARG A 160 27.66 -1.29 26.67
C ARG A 160 27.22 -1.36 25.20
N ARG A 161 26.77 -2.52 24.72
CA ARG A 161 26.23 -2.68 23.36
C ARG A 161 24.85 -2.05 23.21
N LYS A 162 24.00 -2.07 24.24
CA LYS A 162 22.75 -1.30 24.29
C LYS A 162 23.03 0.21 24.33
N GLU A 163 23.93 0.66 25.18
CA GLU A 163 24.29 2.08 25.31
C GLU A 163 24.96 2.64 24.03
N ARG A 164 25.81 1.85 23.36
CA ARG A 164 26.36 2.21 22.03
C ARG A 164 25.36 2.06 20.88
N GLY A 165 24.37 1.18 21.00
CA GLY A 165 23.33 0.95 19.99
C GLY A 165 22.27 2.05 19.93
N VAL A 166 21.96 2.67 21.07
CA VAL A 166 20.98 3.77 21.17
C VAL A 166 21.53 5.08 20.57
N SER A 167 22.86 5.25 20.52
CA SER A 167 23.50 6.44 19.94
C SER A 167 23.53 6.48 18.40
N LEU A 168 23.17 5.41 17.68
CA LEU A 168 23.43 5.29 16.23
C LEU A 168 22.18 5.02 15.37
N ARG A 169 20.97 5.03 15.94
CA ARG A 169 19.72 4.83 15.17
C ARG A 169 18.59 5.83 15.44
N GLY A 170 18.83 6.88 16.23
CA GLY A 170 18.01 8.09 16.23
C GLY A 170 18.69 9.16 15.39
N GLY A 171 17.94 9.94 14.61
CA GLY A 171 18.47 11.07 13.84
C GLY A 171 19.36 11.94 14.73
N ALA A 172 20.67 11.88 14.51
CA ALA A 172 21.67 12.49 15.37
C ALA A 172 21.49 14.02 15.35
N ARG A 173 20.95 14.56 16.45
CA ARG A 173 21.19 15.94 16.82
C ARG A 173 22.68 16.06 17.09
N THR A 174 23.41 16.76 16.23
CA THR A 174 24.77 17.18 16.57
C THR A 174 24.67 18.26 17.66
N PRO A 175 25.70 18.47 18.51
CA PRO A 175 25.66 19.42 19.62
C PRO A 175 25.62 20.90 19.14
N GLY A 176 24.53 21.27 18.45
CA GLY A 176 24.29 22.57 17.83
C GLY A 176 23.50 22.55 16.51
N GLY A 177 23.02 21.40 16.03
CA GLY A 177 22.29 21.32 14.76
C GLY A 177 21.56 20.01 14.49
N PHE A 178 20.92 19.95 13.33
CA PHE A 178 20.19 18.79 12.83
C PHE A 178 20.55 18.48 11.38
N VAL A 179 20.33 17.23 11.00
CA VAL A 179 20.65 16.73 9.66
C VAL A 179 19.44 16.86 8.75
N ILE A 180 19.61 17.46 7.58
CA ILE A 180 18.64 17.46 6.50
C ILE A 180 19.23 16.82 5.25
N TYR A 181 18.37 16.46 4.30
CA TYR A 181 18.76 15.92 3.01
C TYR A 181 18.40 16.91 1.90
N CYS A 182 19.34 17.15 0.99
CA CYS A 182 19.07 17.92 -0.22
C CYS A 182 18.15 17.12 -1.16
N PRO A 183 17.54 17.75 -2.19
CA PRO A 183 16.65 17.06 -3.13
C PRO A 183 17.34 15.90 -3.89
N TYR A 184 18.66 15.93 -4.00
CA TYR A 184 19.48 14.87 -4.60
C TYR A 184 20.06 13.88 -3.57
N GLY A 185 19.55 13.88 -2.33
CA GLY A 185 19.90 12.90 -1.29
C GLY A 185 21.22 13.14 -0.55
N CYS A 186 21.88 14.29 -0.72
CA CYS A 186 23.08 14.61 0.05
C CYS A 186 22.72 14.98 1.49
N ARG A 187 23.42 14.37 2.45
CA ARG A 187 23.33 14.69 3.88
C ARG A 187 23.99 16.04 4.18
N ILE A 188 23.27 16.94 4.83
CA ILE A 188 23.72 18.29 5.22
C ILE A 188 23.44 18.50 6.71
N GLU A 189 24.44 18.97 7.45
CA GLU A 189 24.28 19.38 8.85
C GLU A 189 24.00 20.88 8.89
N VAL A 190 22.86 21.25 9.48
CA VAL A 190 22.40 22.63 9.56
C VAL A 190 22.24 23.01 11.02
N LYS A 191 22.77 24.18 11.41
CA LYS A 191 22.59 24.72 12.75
C LYS A 191 21.15 25.18 12.97
N ASP A 192 20.68 25.12 14.21
CA ASP A 192 19.30 25.54 14.56
C ASP A 192 19.01 27.01 14.19
N GLN A 193 20.03 27.87 14.13
CA GLN A 193 19.89 29.28 13.74
C GLN A 193 19.48 29.48 12.27
N HIS A 194 19.65 28.46 11.41
CA HIS A 194 19.34 28.54 9.99
C HIS A 194 17.97 27.96 9.63
N ARG A 195 17.11 27.72 10.63
CA ARG A 195 15.72 27.30 10.43
C ARG A 195 14.95 28.35 9.62
N GLY A 196 14.18 27.92 8.62
CA GLY A 196 13.44 28.79 7.72
C GLY A 196 14.28 29.52 6.67
N MET A 197 15.61 29.36 6.68
CA MET A 197 16.49 29.94 5.67
C MET A 197 16.66 29.00 4.47
N THR A 198 16.92 29.57 3.30
CA THR A 198 17.30 28.82 2.10
C THR A 198 18.82 28.73 2.00
N GLY A 199 19.35 27.53 1.78
CA GLY A 199 20.78 27.27 1.64
C GLY A 199 21.10 26.49 0.36
N THR A 200 22.39 26.33 0.08
CA THR A 200 22.89 25.62 -1.10
C THR A 200 23.71 24.41 -0.68
N CYS A 201 23.44 23.24 -1.26
CA CYS A 201 24.10 22.00 -0.86
C CYS A 201 25.61 22.07 -1.15
N PRO A 202 26.50 21.76 -0.18
CA PRO A 202 27.95 21.83 -0.41
C PRO A 202 28.46 20.77 -1.40
N LYS A 203 27.70 19.68 -1.62
CA LYS A 203 28.10 18.59 -2.52
C LYS A 203 27.59 18.78 -3.95
N CYS A 204 26.29 19.04 -4.13
CA CYS A 204 25.66 19.12 -5.44
C CYS A 204 25.20 20.53 -5.85
N ARG A 205 25.43 21.54 -5.01
CA ARG A 205 25.01 22.95 -5.22
C ARG A 205 23.50 23.17 -5.44
N ALA A 206 22.67 22.17 -5.16
CA ALA A 206 21.23 22.33 -5.23
C ALA A 206 20.71 23.25 -4.11
N PRO A 207 19.76 24.15 -4.39
CA PRO A 207 19.09 24.93 -3.36
C PRO A 207 18.20 24.01 -2.50
N PHE A 208 18.17 24.27 -1.20
CA PHE A 208 17.28 23.59 -0.24
C PHE A 208 16.73 24.60 0.77
N VAL A 209 15.56 24.30 1.32
CA VAL A 209 14.93 25.11 2.39
C VAL A 209 15.04 24.34 3.69
N VAL A 210 15.50 24.99 4.75
CA VAL A 210 15.59 24.38 6.08
C VAL A 210 14.21 24.45 6.75
N PRO A 211 13.56 23.31 7.07
CA PRO A 211 12.26 23.32 7.73
C PRO A 211 12.32 24.02 9.09
N VAL A 212 11.30 24.84 9.39
CA VAL A 212 11.20 25.58 10.66
C VAL A 212 11.07 24.60 11.83
N ASP A 213 10.20 23.60 11.68
CA ASP A 213 10.06 22.47 12.59
C ASP A 213 10.60 21.20 11.92
N PRO A 214 11.59 20.51 12.51
CA PRO A 214 12.09 19.27 11.95
C PRO A 214 11.05 18.17 12.22
N PRO A 215 10.70 17.32 11.24
CA PRO A 215 9.88 16.16 11.52
C PRO A 215 10.57 15.30 12.57
N ASP A 216 9.86 14.97 13.64
CA ASP A 216 10.40 14.21 14.76
C ASP A 216 10.56 12.75 14.32
N TYR A 217 11.76 12.37 13.86
CA TYR A 217 12.04 11.03 13.35
C TYR A 217 12.01 9.93 14.44
N GLY A 218 11.73 10.29 15.70
CA GLY A 218 11.48 9.36 16.80
C GLY A 218 10.10 8.70 16.80
N TYR A 219 9.22 9.05 15.85
CA TYR A 219 7.82 8.60 15.86
C TYR A 219 7.63 7.06 15.69
N ARG A 220 8.64 6.31 15.24
CA ARG A 220 8.50 4.84 15.05
C ARG A 220 8.69 4.02 16.33
N GLU A 221 9.43 4.49 17.32
CA GLU A 221 9.56 3.77 18.60
C GLU A 221 8.38 4.07 19.52
N ARG A 222 7.87 5.31 19.52
CA ARG A 222 6.66 5.65 20.28
C ARG A 222 5.41 4.96 19.73
N ALA A 223 5.27 4.84 18.41
CA ALA A 223 4.17 4.08 17.81
C ALA A 223 4.23 2.57 18.10
N ALA A 224 5.41 2.01 18.39
CA ALA A 224 5.56 0.60 18.75
C ALA A 224 5.27 0.33 20.23
N GLU A 225 5.65 1.25 21.14
CA GLU A 225 5.25 1.18 22.56
C GLU A 225 3.77 1.53 22.77
N GLU A 226 3.22 2.46 21.98
CA GLU A 226 1.80 2.82 22.00
C GLU A 226 0.94 1.70 21.37
N ALA A 227 1.44 0.99 20.34
CA ALA A 227 0.80 -0.23 19.84
C ALA A 227 0.82 -1.39 20.86
N ALA A 228 1.88 -1.52 21.67
CA ALA A 228 1.96 -2.53 22.73
C ALA A 228 1.11 -2.20 23.96
N ALA A 229 0.81 -0.91 24.22
CA ALA A 229 -0.11 -0.50 25.28
C ALA A 229 -1.59 -0.64 24.87
N VAL A 230 -1.91 -0.49 23.57
CA VAL A 230 -3.28 -0.61 23.03
C VAL A 230 -3.80 -2.06 23.04
N GLU A 231 -2.92 -3.07 23.05
CA GLU A 231 -3.30 -4.49 23.15
C GLU A 231 -3.93 -4.87 24.51
N SER A 232 -3.85 -3.99 25.52
CA SER A 232 -4.37 -4.23 26.88
C SER A 232 -5.70 -3.54 27.20
N ALA A 233 -6.29 -2.80 26.26
CA ALA A 233 -7.53 -2.03 26.49
C ALA A 233 -8.69 -2.41 25.55
N SER A 234 -8.69 -3.59 24.93
CA SER A 234 -9.88 -4.09 24.23
C SER A 234 -11.06 -4.17 25.20
N PRO A 235 -12.25 -3.64 24.85
CA PRO A 235 -13.42 -3.73 25.72
C PRO A 235 -13.81 -5.20 25.90
N THR A 236 -13.61 -5.72 27.10
CA THR A 236 -14.22 -6.98 27.55
C THR A 236 -15.68 -6.68 27.89
N GLY A 237 -16.61 -7.09 27.04
CA GLY A 237 -18.04 -6.85 27.23
C GLY A 237 -18.86 -7.39 26.06
N ARG A 238 -20.15 -7.03 25.98
CA ARG A 238 -21.08 -7.48 24.93
C ARG A 238 -20.62 -7.14 23.51
N TRP A 239 -19.81 -6.10 23.36
CA TRP A 239 -19.35 -5.55 22.07
C TRP A 239 -17.90 -5.95 21.75
N ALA A 240 -17.54 -7.20 22.04
CA ALA A 240 -16.26 -7.80 21.68
C ALA A 240 -16.46 -8.79 20.53
N PRO A 241 -15.67 -8.72 19.44
CA PRO A 241 -14.44 -7.94 19.28
C PRO A 241 -14.62 -6.45 18.90
N TRP A 242 -13.58 -5.65 19.17
CA TRP A 242 -13.52 -4.22 18.90
C TRP A 242 -12.39 -3.86 17.93
N TYR A 243 -12.67 -3.04 16.94
CA TYR A 243 -11.73 -2.58 15.94
C TYR A 243 -11.59 -1.07 16.00
N THR A 244 -10.35 -0.58 16.08
CA THR A 244 -10.06 0.85 16.17
C THR A 244 -9.68 1.43 14.81
N ASP A 245 -9.93 2.73 14.63
CA ASP A 245 -9.40 3.54 13.51
C ASP A 245 -9.75 2.99 12.11
N GLN A 246 -10.94 2.43 11.98
CA GLN A 246 -11.49 1.98 10.70
C GLN A 246 -11.89 3.17 9.84
N LYS A 247 -11.78 3.03 8.52
CA LYS A 247 -12.03 4.12 7.57
C LYS A 247 -13.44 4.04 7.03
N LEU A 248 -14.29 4.97 7.45
CA LEU A 248 -15.65 5.12 6.94
C LEU A 248 -15.67 6.12 5.77
N HIS A 249 -16.20 5.68 4.64
CA HIS A 249 -16.37 6.49 3.43
C HIS A 249 -17.86 6.76 3.19
N LEU A 250 -18.19 8.03 2.96
CA LEU A 250 -19.52 8.48 2.55
C LEU A 250 -19.51 8.72 1.05
N VAL A 251 -20.20 7.89 0.28
CA VAL A 251 -20.20 7.97 -1.19
C VAL A 251 -21.43 8.72 -1.67
N VAL A 252 -21.21 9.94 -2.15
CA VAL A 252 -22.25 10.72 -2.85
C VAL A 252 -22.09 10.47 -4.36
N PRO A 253 -23.04 9.79 -5.03
CA PRO A 253 -22.89 9.41 -6.44
C PRO A 253 -22.58 10.59 -7.37
N GLU A 254 -23.16 11.76 -7.11
CA GLU A 254 -22.96 12.97 -7.92
C GLU A 254 -21.54 13.54 -7.86
N LYS A 255 -20.80 13.28 -6.79
CA LYS A 255 -19.45 13.82 -6.56
C LYS A 255 -18.36 12.77 -6.80
N LEU A 256 -18.76 11.53 -7.09
CA LEU A 256 -17.85 10.41 -7.22
C LEU A 256 -17.08 10.50 -8.55
N LYS A 257 -15.76 10.63 -8.46
CA LYS A 257 -14.87 10.47 -9.60
C LYS A 257 -14.46 9.00 -9.70
N LEU A 258 -14.82 8.32 -10.77
CA LEU A 258 -14.42 6.93 -11.03
C LEU A 258 -12.94 6.88 -11.44
N LYS A 259 -12.05 6.95 -10.45
CA LYS A 259 -10.60 6.81 -10.59
C LYS A 259 -10.07 5.95 -9.45
N ALA A 260 -9.08 5.10 -9.72
CA ALA A 260 -8.41 4.32 -8.68
C ALA A 260 -7.91 5.23 -7.55
N GLY A 261 -8.23 4.85 -6.30
CA GLY A 261 -7.85 5.59 -5.09
C GLY A 261 -8.51 6.96 -4.93
N SER A 262 -9.57 7.29 -5.67
CA SER A 262 -10.26 8.59 -5.56
C SER A 262 -10.79 8.88 -4.16
N LEU A 263 -11.23 7.84 -3.42
CA LEU A 263 -11.78 7.95 -2.07
C LEU A 263 -10.78 7.57 -0.98
N GLN A 264 -9.56 7.19 -1.34
CA GLN A 264 -8.56 6.68 -0.39
C GLN A 264 -8.19 7.70 0.70
N LYS A 265 -8.32 9.00 0.40
CA LYS A 265 -8.05 10.11 1.34
C LYS A 265 -9.30 10.70 1.97
N ASP A 266 -10.47 10.41 1.43
CA ASP A 266 -11.76 10.96 1.87
C ASP A 266 -12.45 9.95 2.77
N PHE A 267 -12.04 9.91 4.04
CA PHE A 267 -12.60 9.03 5.05
C PHE A 267 -12.74 9.71 6.41
N VAL A 268 -13.59 9.13 7.24
CA VAL A 268 -13.77 9.48 8.65
C VAL A 268 -13.31 8.29 9.49
N PRO A 269 -12.42 8.49 10.48
CA PRO A 269 -12.00 7.41 11.37
C PRO A 269 -13.14 7.04 12.33
N VAL A 270 -13.43 5.75 12.41
CA VAL A 270 -14.49 5.19 13.24
C VAL A 270 -13.99 3.97 13.99
N ASP A 271 -14.57 3.72 15.15
CA ASP A 271 -14.37 2.46 15.87
C ASP A 271 -15.60 1.56 15.66
N LEU A 272 -15.38 0.25 15.64
CA LEU A 272 -16.42 -0.76 15.44
C LEU A 272 -16.43 -1.74 16.61
N GLY A 273 -17.61 -1.96 17.18
CA GLY A 273 -17.87 -3.03 18.14
C GLY A 273 -18.85 -4.04 17.54
N ILE A 274 -18.55 -5.33 17.66
CA ILE A 274 -19.41 -6.41 17.18
C ILE A 274 -20.02 -7.11 18.39
N SER A 275 -21.32 -7.39 18.32
CA SER A 275 -22.05 -8.19 19.30
C SER A 275 -23.02 -9.14 18.59
N PRO A 276 -23.54 -10.18 19.27
CA PRO A 276 -24.59 -11.04 18.71
C PRO A 276 -25.88 -10.28 18.35
N ASP A 277 -26.12 -9.14 19.00
CA ASP A 277 -27.31 -8.33 18.78
C ASP A 277 -27.19 -7.38 17.59
N GLY A 278 -25.97 -7.12 17.13
CA GLY A 278 -25.73 -6.14 16.09
C GLY A 278 -24.31 -5.58 16.02
N LEU A 279 -24.15 -4.56 15.18
CA LEU A 279 -22.90 -3.84 14.91
C LEU A 279 -23.01 -2.41 15.44
N LEU A 280 -22.10 -2.00 16.31
CA LEU A 280 -21.97 -0.64 16.82
C LEU A 280 -20.86 0.08 16.06
N LEU A 281 -21.19 1.22 15.46
CA LEU A 281 -20.25 2.10 14.77
C LEU A 281 -20.17 3.43 15.52
N VAL A 282 -18.97 3.80 15.94
CA VAL A 282 -18.72 5.01 16.72
C VAL A 282 -17.84 5.96 15.92
N ASN A 283 -18.36 7.15 15.63
CA ASN A 283 -17.60 8.17 14.93
C ASN A 283 -16.69 8.91 15.92
N LEU A 284 -15.38 8.90 15.65
CA LEU A 284 -14.38 9.58 16.47
C LEU A 284 -14.09 11.01 16.01
N ALA A 285 -14.65 11.44 14.88
CA ALA A 285 -14.50 12.80 14.43
C ALA A 285 -15.34 13.75 15.30
N ALA A 286 -14.66 14.61 16.05
CA ALA A 286 -15.29 15.78 16.65
C ALA A 286 -15.83 16.66 15.50
N LYS A 287 -17.14 16.88 15.48
CA LYS A 287 -17.81 17.72 14.49
C LYS A 287 -17.09 19.07 14.41
N LYS A 288 -16.52 19.40 13.24
CA LYS A 288 -16.23 20.79 12.89
C LYS A 288 -17.56 21.48 12.64
N THR A 289 -18.27 21.83 13.69
CA THR A 289 -19.34 22.81 13.61
C THR A 289 -18.68 24.16 13.33
N GLY A 290 -18.73 24.60 12.07
CA GLY A 290 -18.46 26.00 11.70
C GLY A 290 -17.24 26.23 10.80
N GLY A 291 -17.47 27.06 9.79
CA GLY A 291 -16.56 27.42 8.70
C GLY A 291 -15.15 27.88 9.11
N PHE A 292 -14.30 27.90 8.10
CA PHE A 292 -12.90 28.33 8.09
C PHE A 292 -12.64 29.80 8.51
N TRP A 293 -13.60 30.51 9.14
CA TRP A 293 -13.54 31.96 9.39
C TRP A 293 -14.21 32.46 10.69
N THR A 294 -14.31 31.66 11.74
CA THR A 294 -14.68 32.20 13.07
C THR A 294 -13.83 31.59 14.18
N ALA A 295 -12.80 32.34 14.57
CA ALA A 295 -12.13 32.20 15.85
C ALA A 295 -13.03 32.80 16.94
N GLY A 296 -13.58 31.96 17.81
CA GLY A 296 -14.30 32.42 19.00
C GLY A 296 -15.29 31.37 19.54
N ALA A 297 -15.10 31.00 20.81
CA ALA A 297 -15.99 30.24 21.69
C ALA A 297 -16.00 28.68 21.59
N GLY A 298 -15.12 28.04 22.35
CA GLY A 298 -15.53 27.43 23.63
C GLY A 298 -16.42 26.17 23.64
N THR A 299 -16.27 25.25 22.68
CA THR A 299 -16.67 23.84 22.92
C THR A 299 -15.46 22.95 22.78
N ASP A 300 -15.07 22.32 23.89
CA ASP A 300 -13.92 21.43 23.99
C ASP A 300 -13.96 20.37 22.89
N LYS A 301 -13.03 20.49 21.93
CA LYS A 301 -12.71 19.41 20.99
C LYS A 301 -12.06 18.29 21.81
N LYS A 302 -12.88 17.41 22.39
CA LYS A 302 -12.39 16.17 23.00
C LYS A 302 -11.54 15.43 21.99
N LYS A 303 -10.37 14.97 22.43
CA LYS A 303 -9.46 14.21 21.56
C LYS A 303 -10.12 12.86 21.22
N PRO A 304 -9.89 12.28 20.03
CA PRO A 304 -10.42 10.97 19.65
C PRO A 304 -10.16 9.88 20.70
N GLU A 305 -8.98 9.92 21.33
CA GLU A 305 -8.59 9.00 22.40
C GLU A 305 -9.44 9.15 23.67
N GLU A 306 -9.82 10.37 24.04
CA GLU A 306 -10.69 10.63 25.20
C GLU A 306 -12.11 10.13 24.94
N ILE A 307 -12.60 10.29 23.70
CA ILE A 307 -13.89 9.73 23.28
C ILE A 307 -13.83 8.20 23.35
N ARG A 308 -12.77 7.59 22.81
CA ARG A 308 -12.57 6.14 22.86
C ARG A 308 -12.54 5.61 24.29
N ALA A 309 -11.77 6.26 25.18
CA ALA A 309 -11.71 5.87 26.58
C ALA A 309 -13.08 5.99 27.29
N ALA A 310 -13.83 7.06 27.02
CA ALA A 310 -15.18 7.24 27.58
C ALA A 310 -16.16 6.18 27.06
N VAL A 311 -16.11 5.85 25.77
CA VAL A 311 -16.94 4.80 25.16
C VAL A 311 -16.58 3.44 25.75
N HIS A 312 -15.30 3.12 25.85
CA HIS A 312 -14.83 1.86 26.46
C HIS A 312 -15.25 1.75 27.92
N GLN A 313 -15.18 2.83 28.69
CA GLN A 313 -15.66 2.85 30.06
C GLN A 313 -17.17 2.63 30.14
N HIS A 314 -17.95 3.29 29.30
CA HIS A 314 -19.42 3.13 29.25
C HIS A 314 -19.83 1.70 28.89
N LEU A 315 -19.12 1.07 27.95
CA LEU A 315 -19.36 -0.31 27.54
C LEU A 315 -18.93 -1.33 28.60
N LYS A 316 -17.86 -1.05 29.37
CA LYS A 316 -17.45 -1.86 30.53
C LYS A 316 -18.46 -1.80 31.67
N GLU A 317 -19.17 -0.69 31.82
CA GLU A 317 -20.23 -0.50 32.82
C GLU A 317 -21.58 -1.10 32.38
N GLU A 318 -21.63 -1.82 31.24
CA GLU A 318 -22.83 -2.47 30.67
C GLU A 318 -24.05 -1.54 30.47
N LYS A 319 -23.78 -0.24 30.34
CA LYS A 319 -24.82 0.76 30.07
C LYS A 319 -25.41 0.56 28.67
N PRO A 320 -26.68 0.98 28.45
CA PRO A 320 -27.33 0.80 27.15
C PRO A 320 -26.51 1.46 26.03
N ALA A 321 -26.39 0.75 24.91
CA ALA A 321 -25.65 1.21 23.73
C ALA A 321 -26.26 2.49 23.12
N ALA A 322 -27.51 2.82 23.46
CA ALA A 322 -28.17 4.07 23.05
C ALA A 322 -27.62 5.32 23.77
N GLU A 323 -26.82 5.16 24.83
CA GLU A 323 -26.28 6.28 25.63
C GLU A 323 -24.76 6.40 25.50
N VAL A 324 -24.18 5.84 24.43
CA VAL A 324 -22.73 5.87 24.21
C VAL A 324 -22.25 7.33 24.15
N PRO A 325 -21.20 7.70 24.91
CA PRO A 325 -20.71 9.08 25.03
C PRO A 325 -19.88 9.51 23.79
N ALA A 326 -20.43 9.29 22.60
CA ALA A 326 -19.88 9.71 21.33
C ALA A 326 -20.82 10.73 20.65
N GLN A 327 -20.24 11.63 19.84
CA GLN A 327 -21.03 12.67 19.18
C GLN A 327 -21.99 12.09 18.14
N GLU A 328 -21.54 11.06 17.42
CA GLU A 328 -22.34 10.31 16.46
C GLU A 328 -22.02 8.83 16.61
N PHE A 329 -23.03 8.01 16.87
CA PHE A 329 -22.94 6.56 16.87
C PHE A 329 -24.12 5.97 16.11
N ARG A 330 -23.96 4.76 15.60
CA ARG A 330 -25.01 3.99 14.96
C ARG A 330 -24.96 2.57 15.44
N ILE A 331 -26.14 2.01 15.65
CA ILE A 331 -26.31 0.59 15.97
C ILE A 331 -27.09 0.01 14.82
N TYR A 332 -26.52 -0.99 14.16
CA TYR A 332 -27.22 -1.83 13.21
C TYR A 332 -27.67 -3.08 13.93
N THR A 333 -28.94 -3.43 13.80
CA THR A 333 -29.46 -4.70 14.34
C THR A 333 -28.89 -5.89 13.58
N ALA A 334 -29.00 -7.10 14.12
CA ALA A 334 -28.58 -8.32 13.42
C ALA A 334 -29.25 -8.46 12.04
N ASP A 335 -30.54 -8.11 11.92
CA ASP A 335 -31.29 -8.16 10.65
C ASP A 335 -30.77 -7.13 9.63
N GLU A 336 -30.42 -5.93 10.08
CA GLU A 336 -29.82 -4.91 9.21
C GLU A 336 -28.41 -5.32 8.80
N ALA A 337 -27.63 -5.90 9.72
CA ALA A 337 -26.29 -6.38 9.44
C ALA A 337 -26.24 -7.52 8.42
N ALA A 338 -27.35 -8.24 8.21
CA ALA A 338 -27.48 -9.21 7.12
C ALA A 338 -27.38 -8.55 5.72
N GLN A 339 -27.54 -7.23 5.61
CA GLN A 339 -27.36 -6.47 4.37
C GLN A 339 -25.89 -6.10 4.09
N LEU A 340 -24.96 -6.43 5.01
CA LEU A 340 -23.55 -6.20 4.79
C LEU A 340 -23.07 -6.99 3.56
N ALA A 341 -22.40 -6.30 2.65
CA ALA A 341 -21.89 -6.91 1.42
C ALA A 341 -20.52 -6.36 1.06
N VAL A 342 -19.66 -7.18 0.48
CA VAL A 342 -18.36 -6.72 -0.03
C VAL A 342 -18.58 -6.04 -1.37
N ALA A 343 -18.31 -4.74 -1.42
CA ALA A 343 -18.46 -3.92 -2.63
C ALA A 343 -17.18 -3.88 -3.47
N GLN A 344 -16.02 -4.05 -2.83
CA GLN A 344 -14.71 -4.09 -3.50
C GLN A 344 -13.81 -5.14 -2.79
N PRO A 345 -13.12 -6.03 -3.52
CA PRO A 345 -13.20 -6.23 -4.97
C PRO A 345 -14.56 -6.76 -5.39
N ALA A 346 -15.05 -6.32 -6.54
CA ALA A 346 -16.33 -6.79 -7.06
C ALA A 346 -16.13 -8.15 -7.75
N PRO A 347 -17.02 -9.14 -7.50
CA PRO A 347 -16.94 -10.44 -8.17
C PRO A 347 -17.10 -10.31 -9.69
N ASN A 348 -17.94 -9.35 -10.12
CA ASN A 348 -18.12 -9.00 -11.51
C ASN A 348 -18.04 -7.47 -11.67
N PRO A 349 -17.15 -6.94 -12.52
CA PRO A 349 -17.06 -5.51 -12.81
C PRO A 349 -18.42 -4.89 -13.19
N MET A 350 -19.30 -5.64 -13.86
CA MET A 350 -20.62 -5.15 -14.29
C MET A 350 -21.64 -5.02 -13.16
N GLN A 351 -21.45 -5.77 -12.06
CA GLN A 351 -22.31 -5.69 -10.88
C GLN A 351 -21.78 -4.68 -9.85
N SER A 352 -20.54 -4.22 -10.03
CA SER A 352 -19.93 -3.21 -9.18
C SER A 352 -20.58 -1.84 -9.41
N MET A 353 -20.98 -1.18 -8.33
CA MET A 353 -21.35 0.24 -8.34
C MET A 353 -20.23 1.13 -8.92
N PHE A 354 -18.99 0.65 -8.89
CA PHE A 354 -17.80 1.38 -9.33
C PHE A 354 -17.27 0.88 -10.68
N ALA A 355 -18.03 0.07 -11.41
CA ALA A 355 -17.62 -0.53 -12.68
C ALA A 355 -16.28 -1.30 -12.61
N GLY A 356 -15.97 -1.89 -11.44
CA GLY A 356 -14.72 -2.62 -11.19
C GLY A 356 -13.51 -1.73 -10.89
N VAL A 357 -13.68 -0.40 -10.79
CA VAL A 357 -12.59 0.52 -10.45
C VAL A 357 -12.33 0.49 -8.93
N ALA A 358 -11.06 0.36 -8.55
CA ALA A 358 -10.62 0.32 -7.16
C ALA A 358 -10.62 1.71 -6.49
N VAL A 359 -11.80 2.31 -6.30
CA VAL A 359 -11.96 3.70 -5.82
C VAL A 359 -11.45 3.92 -4.40
N PHE A 360 -11.48 2.89 -3.54
CA PHE A 360 -10.98 2.96 -2.16
C PHE A 360 -9.45 2.75 -2.05
N GLY A 361 -8.81 2.42 -3.17
CA GLY A 361 -7.40 2.04 -3.23
C GLY A 361 -7.22 0.63 -3.77
N GLU A 362 -6.08 0.39 -4.40
CA GLU A 362 -5.70 -0.94 -4.87
C GLU A 362 -5.52 -1.88 -3.68
N LYS A 363 -6.02 -3.11 -3.80
CA LYS A 363 -5.92 -4.15 -2.75
C LYS A 363 -6.47 -3.70 -1.38
N GLN A 364 -7.42 -2.77 -1.40
CA GLN A 364 -8.27 -2.45 -0.25
C GLN A 364 -9.62 -3.14 -0.42
N ILE A 365 -10.16 -3.62 0.69
CA ILE A 365 -11.43 -4.34 0.72
C ILE A 365 -12.48 -3.38 1.28
N ALA A 366 -13.53 -3.12 0.51
CA ALA A 366 -14.59 -2.21 0.91
C ALA A 366 -15.87 -3.00 1.19
N VAL A 367 -16.38 -2.88 2.41
CA VAL A 367 -17.65 -3.47 2.86
C VAL A 367 -18.71 -2.38 2.90
N GLN A 368 -19.81 -2.60 2.19
CA GLN A 368 -20.98 -1.73 2.22
C GLN A 368 -21.75 -1.96 3.52
N LEU A 369 -22.04 -0.85 4.23
CA LEU A 369 -22.91 -0.86 5.39
C LEU A 369 -24.40 -0.88 4.99
N PRO A 370 -25.31 -1.29 5.88
CA PRO A 370 -26.74 -1.32 5.61
C PRO A 370 -27.24 0.06 5.17
N LEU A 371 -28.11 0.09 4.16
CA LEU A 371 -28.60 1.36 3.62
C LEU A 371 -29.60 1.99 4.60
N THR A 372 -29.31 3.20 5.06
CA THR A 372 -30.24 4.00 5.86
C THR A 372 -31.03 4.94 4.95
N GLU A 373 -32.35 4.98 5.11
CA GLU A 373 -33.21 5.89 4.35
C GLU A 373 -32.78 7.36 4.51
N GLY A 374 -32.72 8.09 3.40
CA GLY A 374 -32.35 9.51 3.37
C GLY A 374 -30.85 9.81 3.53
N GLN A 375 -29.99 8.80 3.57
CA GLN A 375 -28.55 8.99 3.65
C GLN A 375 -27.78 8.32 2.50
N PRO A 376 -26.63 8.89 2.10
CA PRO A 376 -25.79 8.28 1.08
C PRO A 376 -25.23 6.94 1.56
N PRO A 377 -24.94 6.01 0.63
CA PRO A 377 -24.34 4.72 0.96
C PRO A 377 -22.97 4.91 1.63
N GLN A 378 -22.74 4.08 2.64
CA GLN A 378 -21.54 4.11 3.47
C GLN A 378 -20.73 2.83 3.26
N PHE A 379 -19.41 2.98 3.25
CA PHE A 379 -18.48 1.88 3.05
C PHE A 379 -17.37 1.93 4.08
N LEU A 380 -17.00 0.77 4.61
CA LEU A 380 -15.82 0.58 5.45
C LEU A 380 -14.71 -0.01 4.61
N SER A 381 -13.53 0.62 4.60
CA SER A 381 -12.35 0.07 3.91
C SER A 381 -11.40 -0.59 4.91
N PHE A 382 -10.92 -1.78 4.56
CA PHE A 382 -10.03 -2.61 5.36
C PHE A 382 -8.79 -3.04 4.59
N ALA A 383 -7.67 -3.18 5.30
CA ALA A 383 -6.54 -3.98 4.85
C ALA A 383 -6.83 -5.49 5.00
N LEU A 384 -6.01 -6.35 4.40
CA LEU A 384 -6.27 -7.79 4.34
C LEU A 384 -6.41 -8.42 5.74
N LEU A 385 -5.48 -8.17 6.66
CA LEU A 385 -5.50 -8.77 8.00
C LEU A 385 -6.72 -8.29 8.79
N GLN A 386 -6.98 -6.99 8.76
CA GLN A 386 -8.12 -6.37 9.42
C GLN A 386 -9.44 -6.95 8.91
N PHE A 387 -9.55 -7.12 7.58
CA PHE A 387 -10.73 -7.70 6.96
C PHE A 387 -10.95 -9.15 7.36
N ARG A 388 -9.91 -9.99 7.41
CA ARG A 388 -10.04 -11.39 7.85
C ARG A 388 -10.59 -11.49 9.26
N GLN A 389 -10.02 -10.70 10.17
CA GLN A 389 -10.48 -10.64 11.56
C GLN A 389 -11.94 -10.13 11.65
N PHE A 390 -12.28 -9.09 10.89
CA PHE A 390 -13.63 -8.53 10.85
C PHE A 390 -14.64 -9.54 10.29
N ALA A 391 -14.33 -10.17 9.17
CA ALA A 391 -15.20 -11.14 8.52
C ALA A 391 -15.45 -12.38 9.39
N GLU A 392 -14.43 -12.87 10.12
CA GLU A 392 -14.58 -13.96 11.08
C GLU A 392 -15.45 -13.57 12.27
N ALA A 393 -15.27 -12.35 12.79
CA ALA A 393 -16.09 -11.83 13.88
C ALA A 393 -17.55 -11.63 13.48
N VAL A 394 -17.80 -11.08 12.29
CA VAL A 394 -19.15 -10.93 11.74
C VAL A 394 -19.80 -12.29 11.49
N ARG A 395 -19.05 -13.26 10.94
CA ARG A 395 -19.54 -14.63 10.72
C ARG A 395 -19.91 -15.32 12.03
N SER A 396 -19.07 -15.20 13.06
CA SER A 396 -19.30 -15.87 14.35
C SER A 396 -20.40 -15.21 15.19
N ALA A 397 -20.49 -13.88 15.19
CA ALA A 397 -21.47 -13.15 15.99
C ALA A 397 -22.84 -12.99 15.29
N LEU A 398 -22.85 -12.71 13.98
CA LEU A 398 -24.05 -12.31 13.24
C LEU A 398 -24.48 -13.34 12.19
N ASN A 399 -23.73 -14.42 12.00
CA ASN A 399 -23.97 -15.45 10.97
C ASN A 399 -24.00 -14.90 9.53
N VAL A 400 -23.30 -13.80 9.26
CA VAL A 400 -23.19 -13.20 7.93
C VAL A 400 -21.86 -13.60 7.30
N ASP A 401 -21.90 -14.18 6.10
CA ASP A 401 -20.68 -14.56 5.36
C ASP A 401 -20.25 -13.45 4.41
N LEU A 402 -19.07 -12.88 4.67
CA LEU A 402 -18.48 -11.80 3.88
C LEU A 402 -17.37 -12.30 2.95
N SER A 403 -17.30 -13.60 2.62
CA SER A 403 -16.24 -14.18 1.80
C SER A 403 -16.21 -13.61 0.37
N PRO A 404 -15.26 -12.72 0.01
CA PRO A 404 -15.21 -12.12 -1.30
C PRO A 404 -14.57 -13.06 -2.31
N GLN A 405 -14.95 -12.94 -3.59
CA GLN A 405 -14.22 -13.60 -4.67
C GLN A 405 -12.90 -12.87 -4.94
N GLY A 406 -11.78 -13.60 -4.96
CA GLY A 406 -10.46 -13.05 -5.28
C GLY A 406 -9.74 -12.34 -4.13
N VAL A 407 -10.26 -12.45 -2.90
CA VAL A 407 -9.55 -12.05 -1.68
C VAL A 407 -9.07 -13.31 -0.96
N PRO A 408 -7.78 -13.43 -0.62
CA PRO A 408 -7.28 -14.59 0.09
C PRO A 408 -7.76 -14.54 1.55
N MET A 409 -8.68 -15.43 1.94
CA MET A 409 -9.14 -15.54 3.33
C MET A 409 -8.15 -16.31 4.22
N GLU A 410 -7.33 -17.15 3.61
CA GLU A 410 -6.29 -17.95 4.28
C GLU A 410 -4.95 -17.76 3.56
N ASP A 411 -3.86 -18.08 4.26
CA ASP A 411 -2.52 -17.99 3.67
C ASP A 411 -2.25 -19.19 2.77
N ALA A 412 -2.10 -18.92 1.48
CA ALA A 412 -1.79 -19.93 0.48
C ALA A 412 -0.36 -19.76 -0.04
N TYR A 413 0.36 -20.87 -0.17
CA TYR A 413 1.76 -20.89 -0.58
C TYR A 413 1.97 -21.77 -1.81
N ASP A 414 2.94 -21.38 -2.64
CA ASP A 414 3.59 -22.24 -3.63
C ASP A 414 4.90 -22.78 -3.04
N GLU A 415 5.07 -24.10 -3.08
CA GLU A 415 6.29 -24.74 -2.61
C GLU A 415 7.27 -24.97 -3.76
N TYR A 416 8.49 -24.48 -3.58
CA TYR A 416 9.59 -24.62 -4.52
C TYR A 416 10.77 -25.32 -3.86
N ARG A 417 11.57 -26.08 -4.60
CA ARG A 417 12.78 -26.71 -4.06
C ARG A 417 14.03 -25.89 -4.40
N CYS A 418 14.83 -25.53 -3.40
CA CYS A 418 16.09 -24.82 -3.63
C CYS A 418 17.09 -25.70 -4.37
N HIS A 419 17.68 -25.19 -5.46
CA HIS A 419 18.65 -25.96 -6.26
C HIS A 419 19.94 -26.36 -5.53
N TYR A 420 20.45 -25.49 -4.64
CA TYR A 420 21.75 -25.71 -3.97
C TYR A 420 21.65 -26.43 -2.64
N LEU A 421 20.59 -26.15 -1.87
CA LEU A 421 20.44 -26.67 -0.51
C LEU A 421 19.37 -27.76 -0.41
N ASP A 422 18.60 -28.00 -1.49
CA ASP A 422 17.46 -28.92 -1.51
C ASP A 422 16.36 -28.63 -0.46
N VAL A 423 16.42 -27.47 0.20
CA VAL A 423 15.43 -27.00 1.18
C VAL A 423 14.16 -26.48 0.47
N PRO A 424 12.95 -26.78 0.97
CA PRO A 424 11.71 -26.22 0.45
C PRO A 424 11.60 -24.72 0.75
N ILE A 425 11.21 -23.95 -0.26
CA ILE A 425 10.94 -22.51 -0.22
C ILE A 425 9.44 -22.33 -0.37
N LYS A 426 8.78 -21.83 0.66
CA LYS A 426 7.36 -21.48 0.62
C LYS A 426 7.20 -20.03 0.17
N ALA A 427 6.66 -19.81 -1.02
CA ALA A 427 6.38 -18.48 -1.54
C ALA A 427 4.88 -18.16 -1.42
N LEU A 428 4.53 -16.97 -0.95
CA LEU A 428 3.14 -16.52 -0.84
C LEU A 428 2.49 -16.40 -2.23
N LYS A 429 1.27 -16.94 -2.35
CA LYS A 429 0.38 -16.62 -3.47
C LYS A 429 -0.17 -15.21 -3.29
N GLU A 430 -0.50 -14.57 -4.42
CA GLU A 430 -1.13 -13.24 -4.44
C GLU A 430 -0.42 -12.17 -3.59
N LEU A 431 0.90 -12.10 -3.75
CA LEU A 431 1.82 -11.22 -3.03
C LEU A 431 1.36 -9.75 -2.87
N GLU A 432 0.67 -9.22 -3.88
CA GLU A 432 0.21 -7.82 -3.90
C GLU A 432 -0.68 -7.48 -2.70
N TRP A 433 -1.53 -8.41 -2.25
CA TRP A 433 -2.36 -8.20 -1.05
C TRP A 433 -1.51 -8.06 0.21
N TYR A 434 -0.52 -8.94 0.38
CA TYR A 434 0.37 -8.94 1.53
C TYR A 434 1.34 -7.76 1.55
N GLN A 435 1.77 -7.27 0.38
CA GLN A 435 2.61 -6.07 0.28
C GLN A 435 1.84 -4.79 0.59
N SER A 436 0.54 -4.76 0.26
CA SER A 436 -0.32 -3.61 0.54
C SER A 436 -0.64 -3.45 2.03
N ASP A 437 -0.55 -4.54 2.80
CA ASP A 437 -0.82 -4.55 4.24
C ASP A 437 0.48 -4.57 5.05
N PRO A 438 0.85 -3.46 5.71
CA PRO A 438 2.10 -3.36 6.46
C PRO A 438 2.14 -4.30 7.68
N ALA A 439 1.01 -4.82 8.15
CA ALA A 439 0.95 -5.68 9.33
C ALA A 439 1.63 -7.04 9.12
N PHE A 440 1.66 -7.57 7.88
CA PHE A 440 2.25 -8.88 7.60
C PHE A 440 3.79 -8.87 7.56
N GLY A 441 4.42 -7.74 7.24
CA GLY A 441 5.88 -7.63 7.18
C GLY A 441 6.55 -8.68 6.29
N VAL A 442 6.17 -8.77 5.02
CA VAL A 442 6.68 -9.79 4.08
C VAL A 442 8.21 -9.79 3.96
N THR A 443 8.79 -10.99 3.87
CA THR A 443 10.25 -11.19 3.79
C THR A 443 10.64 -11.93 2.53
N LEU A 444 11.83 -11.66 1.99
CA LEU A 444 12.34 -12.31 0.79
C LEU A 444 12.84 -13.72 1.14
N ALA A 445 12.17 -14.74 0.63
CA ALA A 445 12.50 -16.15 0.84
C ALA A 445 13.51 -16.68 -0.19
N GLY A 446 13.45 -16.18 -1.42
CA GLY A 446 14.32 -16.64 -2.50
C GLY A 446 14.03 -15.97 -3.84
N TRP A 447 14.55 -16.57 -4.90
CA TRP A 447 14.49 -16.07 -6.26
C TRP A 447 14.17 -17.20 -7.24
N LYS A 448 13.38 -16.89 -8.26
CA LYS A 448 13.04 -17.81 -9.36
C LYS A 448 13.65 -17.32 -10.67
N CYS A 449 14.21 -18.24 -11.44
CA CYS A 449 14.75 -17.92 -12.76
C CYS A 449 13.59 -17.71 -13.74
N ALA A 450 13.57 -16.56 -14.42
CA ALA A 450 12.54 -16.20 -15.38
C ALA A 450 12.51 -17.13 -16.62
N ALA A 451 13.67 -17.71 -17.00
CA ALA A 451 13.78 -18.53 -18.21
C ALA A 451 13.46 -20.02 -17.98
N CYS A 452 13.97 -20.63 -16.91
CA CYS A 452 13.83 -22.09 -16.69
C CYS A 452 13.11 -22.46 -15.39
N GLY A 453 12.67 -21.47 -14.60
CA GLY A 453 11.96 -21.70 -13.34
C GLY A 453 12.82 -22.23 -12.19
N LEU A 454 14.15 -22.30 -12.35
CA LEU A 454 15.05 -22.74 -11.28
C LEU A 454 14.98 -21.79 -10.07
N THR A 455 14.83 -22.34 -8.87
CA THR A 455 14.66 -21.58 -7.63
C THR A 455 15.86 -21.67 -6.70
N ILE A 456 16.23 -20.54 -6.11
CA ILE A 456 17.37 -20.40 -5.19
C ILE A 456 16.86 -19.70 -3.92
N SER A 457 17.09 -20.30 -2.75
CA SER A 457 16.75 -19.67 -1.47
C SER A 457 17.69 -18.50 -1.16
N GLU A 458 17.23 -17.54 -0.37
CA GLU A 458 18.04 -16.38 0.02
C GLU A 458 19.28 -16.79 0.83
N GLU A 459 19.21 -17.91 1.56
CA GLU A 459 20.35 -18.50 2.26
C GLU A 459 21.39 -19.10 1.29
N ALA A 460 20.93 -19.90 0.33
CA ALA A 460 21.79 -20.47 -0.71
C ALA A 460 22.48 -19.36 -1.52
N ARG A 461 21.73 -18.30 -1.85
CA ARG A 461 22.26 -17.13 -2.54
C ARG A 461 23.42 -16.49 -1.77
N LYS A 462 23.25 -16.28 -0.46
CA LYS A 462 24.29 -15.70 0.41
C LYS A 462 25.51 -16.61 0.51
N LYS A 463 25.31 -17.92 0.65
CA LYS A 463 26.38 -18.92 0.75
C LYS A 463 27.22 -18.99 -0.53
N GLU A 464 26.56 -19.03 -1.69
CA GLU A 464 27.20 -19.15 -3.01
C GLU A 464 27.58 -17.80 -3.63
N ASN A 465 27.36 -16.68 -2.92
CA ASN A 465 27.53 -15.32 -3.44
C ASN A 465 26.82 -15.06 -4.79
N PHE A 466 25.69 -15.75 -5.05
CA PHE A 466 24.96 -15.63 -6.30
C PHE A 466 24.35 -14.23 -6.45
N GLY A 467 24.67 -13.52 -7.54
CA GLY A 467 24.27 -12.12 -7.73
C GLY A 467 24.96 -11.12 -6.78
N GLY A 468 26.11 -11.52 -6.20
CA GLY A 468 26.94 -10.70 -5.30
C GLY A 468 26.46 -10.65 -3.85
N LYS A 469 27.29 -10.09 -2.95
CA LYS A 469 27.04 -10.07 -1.49
C LYS A 469 25.66 -9.50 -1.11
N GLY A 470 25.17 -8.50 -1.85
CA GLY A 470 23.90 -7.81 -1.60
C GLY A 470 22.73 -8.22 -2.48
N GLY A 471 22.88 -9.18 -3.40
CA GLY A 471 21.79 -9.64 -4.29
C GLY A 471 21.39 -8.66 -5.39
N LYS A 472 22.01 -7.47 -5.47
CA LYS A 472 21.69 -6.45 -6.49
C LYS A 472 21.98 -6.89 -7.93
N ALA A 473 22.87 -7.86 -8.13
CA ALA A 473 23.26 -8.33 -9.46
C ALA A 473 22.57 -9.65 -9.86
N ILE A 474 21.57 -10.13 -9.11
CA ILE A 474 20.85 -11.39 -9.42
C ILE A 474 20.23 -11.33 -10.81
N ALA A 475 19.57 -10.23 -11.15
CA ALA A 475 18.93 -10.02 -12.45
C ALA A 475 19.86 -10.33 -13.64
N LYS A 476 21.15 -9.96 -13.49
CA LYS A 476 22.18 -10.08 -14.52
C LYS A 476 23.01 -11.36 -14.40
N ALA A 477 22.89 -12.10 -13.29
CA ALA A 477 23.62 -13.33 -13.07
C ALA A 477 23.19 -14.41 -14.08
N LYS A 478 24.14 -15.26 -14.51
CA LYS A 478 23.84 -16.39 -15.39
C LYS A 478 23.20 -17.51 -14.57
N CYS A 479 22.06 -18.02 -15.04
CA CYS A 479 21.40 -19.15 -14.41
C CYS A 479 22.27 -20.42 -14.55
N PRO A 480 22.51 -21.18 -13.47
CA PRO A 480 23.35 -22.38 -13.53
C PRO A 480 22.76 -23.50 -14.40
N LYS A 481 21.44 -23.53 -14.61
CA LYS A 481 20.76 -24.58 -15.39
C LYS A 481 20.62 -24.25 -16.88
N CYS A 482 20.32 -22.99 -17.23
CA CYS A 482 20.02 -22.61 -18.63
C CYS A 482 20.98 -21.56 -19.21
N SER A 483 21.97 -21.09 -18.46
CA SER A 483 22.95 -20.07 -18.87
C SER A 483 22.40 -18.69 -19.27
N ASN A 484 21.07 -18.54 -19.38
CA ASN A 484 20.39 -17.26 -19.59
C ASN A 484 20.48 -16.35 -18.37
N LYS A 485 20.20 -15.05 -18.54
CA LYS A 485 20.05 -14.10 -17.42
C LYS A 485 18.97 -14.61 -16.46
N PHE A 486 19.25 -14.57 -15.16
CA PHE A 486 18.37 -15.15 -14.15
C PHE A 486 17.01 -14.42 -14.07
N GLY A 487 17.03 -13.09 -14.17
CA GLY A 487 15.83 -12.24 -14.08
C GLY A 487 15.48 -11.81 -12.65
N GLU A 488 14.39 -11.04 -12.51
CA GLU A 488 13.91 -10.45 -11.25
C GLU A 488 12.55 -11.04 -10.87
N GLN A 489 12.53 -12.30 -10.42
CA GLN A 489 11.33 -12.90 -9.84
C GLN A 489 11.59 -13.25 -8.36
N PRO A 490 11.50 -12.26 -7.46
CA PRO A 490 11.63 -12.49 -6.02
C PRO A 490 10.46 -13.32 -5.51
N LEU A 491 10.76 -14.26 -4.62
CA LEU A 491 9.79 -15.07 -3.88
C LEU A 491 9.72 -14.54 -2.45
N TYR A 492 8.53 -14.16 -2.00
CA TYR A 492 8.33 -13.62 -0.65
C TYR A 492 7.55 -14.61 0.21
N THR A 493 7.76 -14.54 1.53
CA THR A 493 7.08 -15.37 2.52
C THR A 493 6.80 -14.57 3.80
N LEU A 494 5.94 -15.11 4.66
CA LEU A 494 5.72 -14.53 5.98
C LEU A 494 6.91 -14.88 6.90
N PRO A 495 7.31 -13.97 7.82
CA PRO A 495 8.43 -14.21 8.73
C PRO A 495 8.32 -15.52 9.53
N SER A 496 7.11 -15.94 9.89
CA SER A 496 6.84 -17.18 10.62
C SER A 496 7.11 -18.45 9.82
N GLN A 497 7.19 -18.36 8.49
CA GLN A 497 7.40 -19.47 7.56
C GLN A 497 8.85 -19.57 7.05
N LEU A 498 9.75 -18.67 7.51
CA LEU A 498 11.18 -18.83 7.31
C LEU A 498 11.66 -19.98 8.23
N THR A 499 11.46 -21.22 7.78
CA THR A 499 12.03 -22.38 8.45
C THR A 499 13.54 -22.28 8.34
N ALA A 500 14.22 -22.05 9.47
CA ALA A 500 15.65 -22.27 9.54
C ALA A 500 15.92 -23.74 9.17
N PRO A 501 16.95 -24.04 8.37
CA PRO A 501 17.32 -25.42 8.13
C PRO A 501 17.67 -26.07 9.47
N THR A 502 16.76 -26.87 10.00
CA THR A 502 17.10 -27.86 11.01
C THR A 502 18.06 -28.82 10.31
N LEU A 503 19.35 -28.60 10.52
CA LEU A 503 20.37 -29.60 10.27
C LEU A 503 19.91 -30.83 11.05
N GLY A 504 19.40 -31.84 10.34
CA GLY A 504 19.07 -33.10 10.95
C GLY A 504 20.29 -33.59 11.70
N GLU A 505 20.19 -33.59 13.02
CA GLU A 505 21.09 -34.36 13.86
C GLU A 505 21.01 -35.79 13.36
N GLY A 506 22.18 -36.33 13.02
CA GLY A 506 22.32 -37.57 12.30
C GLY A 506 21.52 -38.70 12.93
N GLU A 507 20.77 -39.36 12.07
CA GLU A 507 20.38 -40.75 12.21
C GLU A 507 21.65 -41.60 12.39
N THR A 508 22.14 -41.71 13.63
CA THR A 508 23.08 -42.77 13.99
C THR A 508 22.27 -44.06 14.06
N ALA A 509 22.12 -44.69 12.91
CA ALA A 509 21.96 -46.13 12.82
C ALA A 509 23.18 -46.77 13.51
N ALA A 510 22.96 -47.41 14.65
CA ALA A 510 23.87 -48.39 15.21
C ALA A 510 23.07 -49.68 15.44
N SER A 511 23.49 -50.69 14.68
CA SER A 511 23.07 -52.09 14.72
C SER A 511 23.38 -52.77 16.05
#